data_AF-A0A7R9U634-F1
#
_entry.id   AF-A0A7R9U634-F1
#
_cell.length_a   1.000
_cell.length_b   1.000
_cell.length_c   1.000
_cell.angle_alpha   90.00
_cell.angle_beta   90.00
_cell.angle_gamma   90.00
#
_symmetry.space_group_name_H-M   'P 1'
#
loop_
_entity.id
_entity.type
_entity.pdbx_description
1 polymer ?
#
loop_
_entity_poly.entity_id
_entity_poly.type
_entity_poly.pdbx_seq_one_letter_code
_entity_poly.pdbx_strand_id
1 'polypeptide(L)'
;INGITFGGVGSGTQVDHIEVAFNLDDGVEFFGGTVDAKYVSVLYCGDDGIDTDEGYRGRIQYAYVVLGSASNHGAEMDGFVSGGTRRSYPQLYNAHFVGHVNNDPNPVSSDDAEPAVVRLREGTGGRFGNILVTNVGTTGVLNGDCTDETFTTSLASTFNGDGSTNFDTLFWSSANFIYTVDAGAAQFLRDDCSGKTAFQSTNADPLLVLQTQSPDPTTIFTDPRPTPASPLLATSSMPPSDGFFDQVSYSGAFSGSENWLAGLSWLDDNARTPDNVEGVFTCGDITTDTTWANDAPILLTCQVFVTNGAILTIEKGTTILAYADDGAGRAPSLIVESGSQIIASGDASNPITFTSAVSAKNLPARGLWGGLIILGNAPIWTGSAASDTIEGLEGDLGAYGGSTEDDNSGVLSYVRVWYGGSVIG
;
A
#
# COMPACT_ATOMS: atom_id res chain seq x y z
N ILE A 1 8.72 -10.51 -23.80
CA ILE A 1 9.45 -9.22 -23.95
C ILE A 1 8.86 -8.25 -22.96
N ASN A 2 9.72 -7.45 -22.36
CA ASN A 2 9.44 -6.70 -21.14
C ASN A 2 8.59 -5.47 -21.44
N GLY A 3 7.90 -4.94 -20.43
CA GLY A 3 7.04 -3.78 -20.61
C GLY A 3 7.84 -2.57 -21.03
N ILE A 4 8.93 -2.28 -20.31
CA ILE A 4 9.94 -1.31 -20.70
C ILE A 4 11.33 -1.94 -20.55
N THR A 5 12.10 -1.94 -21.65
CA THR A 5 13.49 -2.40 -21.65
C THR A 5 14.45 -1.21 -21.79
N PHE A 6 15.36 -1.05 -20.84
CA PHE A 6 16.47 -0.09 -20.89
C PHE A 6 17.79 -0.81 -21.20
N GLY A 7 18.11 -0.95 -22.49
CA GLY A 7 19.39 -1.53 -22.93
C GLY A 7 20.51 -0.49 -23.03
N GLY A 8 21.43 -0.45 -22.07
CA GLY A 8 22.62 0.39 -22.09
C GLY A 8 22.33 1.90 -22.07
N VAL A 9 21.15 2.30 -21.56
CA VAL A 9 20.71 3.70 -21.55
C VAL A 9 21.48 4.48 -20.48
N GLY A 10 21.95 5.69 -20.82
CA GLY A 10 22.79 6.51 -19.95
C GLY A 10 22.01 7.53 -19.12
N SER A 11 22.64 8.03 -18.04
CA SER A 11 22.10 9.03 -17.09
C SER A 11 21.74 10.40 -17.67
N GLY A 12 22.01 10.65 -18.96
CA GLY A 12 21.50 11.84 -19.65
C GLY A 12 20.02 11.74 -20.02
N THR A 13 19.45 10.53 -19.97
CA THR A 13 18.02 10.27 -20.18
C THR A 13 17.26 10.53 -18.89
N GLN A 14 16.13 11.23 -18.97
CA GLN A 14 15.23 11.46 -17.85
C GLN A 14 14.09 10.44 -17.91
N VAL A 15 13.93 9.66 -16.84
CA VAL A 15 12.83 8.70 -16.65
C VAL A 15 12.14 9.05 -15.33
N ASP A 16 10.89 9.47 -15.41
CA ASP A 16 10.13 10.00 -14.29
C ASP A 16 8.65 9.68 -14.50
N HIS A 17 7.97 9.17 -13.47
CA HIS A 17 6.56 8.76 -13.50
C HIS A 17 6.23 7.78 -14.64
N ILE A 18 6.74 6.56 -14.53
CA ILE A 18 6.43 5.46 -15.47
C ILE A 18 5.60 4.38 -14.77
N GLU A 19 4.67 3.78 -15.51
CA GLU A 19 3.93 2.60 -15.06
C GLU A 19 4.00 1.50 -16.12
N VAL A 20 4.16 0.25 -15.66
CA VAL A 20 3.89 -0.96 -16.45
C VAL A 20 2.86 -1.81 -15.71
N ALA A 21 1.75 -2.12 -16.36
CA ALA A 21 0.69 -2.95 -15.78
C ALA A 21 0.31 -4.10 -16.72
N PHE A 22 0.09 -5.29 -16.18
CA PHE A 22 -0.35 -6.50 -16.90
C PHE A 22 0.57 -6.92 -18.06
N ASN A 23 1.88 -6.64 -17.95
CA ASN A 23 2.83 -7.11 -18.94
C ASN A 23 3.00 -8.64 -18.83
N LEU A 24 3.31 -9.32 -19.94
CA LEU A 24 3.45 -10.78 -19.96
C LEU A 24 4.74 -11.29 -19.31
N ASP A 25 5.78 -10.48 -19.42
CA ASP A 25 7.16 -10.72 -18.97
C ASP A 25 7.47 -9.68 -17.90
N ASP A 26 8.75 -9.37 -17.67
CA ASP A 26 9.14 -8.34 -16.70
C ASP A 26 8.44 -7.00 -16.93
N GLY A 27 8.20 -6.28 -15.83
CA GLY A 27 7.67 -4.93 -15.86
C GLY A 27 8.68 -3.97 -16.48
N VAL A 28 9.77 -3.71 -15.77
CA VAL A 28 10.87 -2.85 -16.20
C VAL A 28 12.19 -3.59 -16.07
N GLU A 29 12.91 -3.76 -17.18
CA GLU A 29 14.20 -4.44 -17.18
C GLU A 29 15.32 -3.52 -17.65
N PHE A 30 16.44 -3.55 -16.93
CA PHE A 30 17.66 -2.79 -17.22
C PHE A 30 18.80 -3.72 -17.63
N PHE A 31 19.09 -3.79 -18.93
CA PHE A 31 20.31 -4.43 -19.43
C PHE A 31 21.46 -3.41 -19.45
N GLY A 32 22.20 -3.33 -18.34
CA GLY A 32 23.32 -2.41 -18.22
C GLY A 32 22.93 -0.93 -18.26
N GLY A 33 23.92 -0.05 -18.35
CA GLY A 33 23.70 1.40 -18.45
C GLY A 33 23.67 2.12 -17.09
N THR A 34 23.32 3.40 -17.14
CA THR A 34 23.36 4.33 -16.00
C THR A 34 22.13 5.24 -15.93
N VAL A 35 21.09 4.97 -16.71
CA VAL A 35 19.84 5.73 -16.64
C VAL A 35 19.30 5.75 -15.22
N ASP A 36 18.81 6.88 -14.76
CA ASP A 36 18.14 6.99 -13.48
C ASP A 36 16.62 7.02 -13.69
N ALA A 37 15.86 6.45 -12.76
CA ALA A 37 14.40 6.42 -12.81
C ALA A 37 13.77 6.86 -11.47
N LYS A 38 12.74 7.69 -11.52
CA LYS A 38 11.99 8.12 -10.32
C LYS A 38 10.49 7.90 -10.52
N TYR A 39 9.77 7.51 -9.47
CA TYR A 39 8.32 7.19 -9.53
C TYR A 39 8.02 6.07 -10.54
N VAL A 40 8.39 4.85 -10.17
CA VAL A 40 8.25 3.64 -11.01
C VAL A 40 7.16 2.76 -10.43
N SER A 41 6.07 2.55 -11.16
CA SER A 41 5.00 1.62 -10.76
C SER A 41 4.99 0.39 -11.66
N VAL A 42 4.89 -0.79 -11.06
CA VAL A 42 4.73 -2.06 -11.78
C VAL A 42 3.63 -2.89 -11.15
N LEU A 43 2.62 -3.24 -11.95
CA LEU A 43 1.41 -3.90 -11.46
C LEU A 43 1.14 -5.20 -12.23
N TYR A 44 1.07 -6.33 -11.50
CA TYR A 44 0.54 -7.59 -12.01
C TYR A 44 1.21 -8.10 -13.31
N CYS A 45 2.54 -7.98 -13.41
CA CYS A 45 3.30 -8.50 -14.55
C CYS A 45 3.44 -10.03 -14.48
N GLY A 46 3.70 -10.70 -15.60
CA GLY A 46 3.77 -12.16 -15.68
C GLY A 46 5.12 -12.75 -15.27
N ASP A 47 6.03 -11.90 -14.82
CA ASP A 47 7.35 -12.28 -14.31
C ASP A 47 7.84 -11.26 -13.27
N ASP A 48 9.06 -10.75 -13.37
CA ASP A 48 9.63 -9.84 -12.39
C ASP A 48 9.10 -8.42 -12.53
N GLY A 49 8.95 -7.73 -11.40
CA GLY A 49 8.52 -6.35 -11.39
C GLY A 49 9.59 -5.43 -11.98
N ILE A 50 10.76 -5.46 -11.36
CA ILE A 50 11.96 -4.74 -11.79
C ILE A 50 13.10 -5.74 -11.89
N ASP A 51 13.69 -5.86 -13.07
CA ASP A 51 14.89 -6.67 -13.30
C ASP A 51 16.09 -5.78 -13.68
N THR A 52 17.26 -6.12 -13.18
CA THR A 52 18.52 -5.53 -13.61
C THR A 52 19.54 -6.61 -13.93
N ASP A 53 20.19 -6.49 -15.09
CA ASP A 53 21.29 -7.34 -15.51
C ASP A 53 22.36 -6.50 -16.26
N GLU A 54 23.38 -7.15 -16.81
CA GLU A 54 24.44 -6.64 -17.67
C GLU A 54 25.20 -5.43 -17.10
N GLY A 55 25.25 -5.31 -15.77
CA GLY A 55 26.04 -4.30 -15.08
C GLY A 55 25.34 -2.94 -14.98
N TYR A 56 24.01 -2.90 -14.82
CA TYR A 56 23.27 -1.67 -14.59
C TYR A 56 23.75 -0.93 -13.33
N ARG A 57 23.94 0.39 -13.41
CA ARG A 57 24.52 1.22 -12.32
C ARG A 57 23.71 2.48 -12.02
N GLY A 58 22.49 2.56 -12.53
CA GLY A 58 21.61 3.70 -12.32
C GLY A 58 21.02 3.76 -10.92
N ARG A 59 20.23 4.81 -10.69
CA ARG A 59 19.52 5.08 -9.43
C ARG A 59 18.02 4.95 -9.64
N ILE A 60 17.34 4.40 -8.64
CA ILE A 60 15.88 4.26 -8.63
C ILE A 60 15.34 4.81 -7.30
N GLN A 61 14.35 5.71 -7.35
CA GLN A 61 13.65 6.19 -6.15
C GLN A 61 12.13 6.21 -6.34
N TYR A 62 11.37 5.83 -5.30
CA TYR A 62 9.91 5.68 -5.31
C TYR A 62 9.45 4.59 -6.29
N ALA A 63 9.72 3.34 -5.93
CA ALA A 63 9.28 2.17 -6.69
C ALA A 63 8.10 1.48 -5.98
N TYR A 64 6.96 1.30 -6.64
CA TYR A 64 5.83 0.53 -6.12
C TYR A 64 5.55 -0.66 -7.04
N VAL A 65 5.77 -1.87 -6.52
CA VAL A 65 5.58 -3.11 -7.28
C VAL A 65 4.57 -3.99 -6.59
N VAL A 66 3.57 -4.44 -7.34
CA VAL A 66 2.52 -5.34 -6.85
C VAL A 66 2.51 -6.61 -7.69
N LEU A 67 2.87 -7.73 -7.06
CA LEU A 67 2.86 -9.03 -7.71
C LEU A 67 1.45 -9.57 -7.84
N GLY A 68 1.08 -9.94 -9.07
CA GLY A 68 -0.16 -10.65 -9.39
C GLY A 68 0.02 -12.16 -9.29
N SER A 69 -1.05 -12.94 -9.45
CA SER A 69 -0.99 -14.41 -9.35
C SER A 69 -0.05 -15.11 -10.35
N ALA A 70 0.35 -14.42 -11.41
CA ALA A 70 1.24 -14.93 -12.44
C ALA A 70 2.62 -14.26 -12.42
N SER A 71 2.94 -13.46 -11.40
CA SER A 71 4.26 -12.82 -11.25
C SER A 71 5.28 -13.76 -10.62
N ASN A 72 6.56 -13.38 -10.72
CA ASN A 72 7.66 -14.02 -10.01
C ASN A 72 8.14 -13.18 -8.82
N HIS A 73 9.10 -12.29 -9.01
CA HIS A 73 9.66 -11.44 -7.95
C HIS A 73 9.23 -9.98 -8.09
N GLY A 74 9.13 -9.29 -6.96
CA GLY A 74 8.99 -7.83 -6.90
C GLY A 74 10.19 -7.14 -7.53
N ALA A 75 11.36 -7.71 -7.33
CA ALA A 75 12.52 -7.42 -8.13
C ALA A 75 13.45 -8.64 -8.21
N GLU A 76 14.01 -8.85 -9.39
CA GLU A 76 15.18 -9.69 -9.61
C GLU A 76 16.38 -8.77 -9.89
N MET A 77 17.55 -9.13 -9.35
CA MET A 77 18.76 -8.34 -9.54
C MET A 77 19.91 -9.31 -9.78
N ASP A 78 20.40 -9.32 -11.02
CA ASP A 78 21.54 -10.09 -11.48
C ASP A 78 22.64 -9.19 -12.07
N GLY A 79 23.80 -9.75 -12.33
CA GLY A 79 24.74 -9.23 -13.30
C GLY A 79 25.15 -10.30 -14.30
N PHE A 80 25.99 -9.93 -15.26
CA PHE A 80 26.34 -10.87 -16.34
C PHE A 80 26.99 -12.18 -15.82
N VAL A 81 26.38 -13.32 -16.15
CA VAL A 81 26.85 -14.68 -15.84
C VAL A 81 28.29 -14.94 -16.31
N SER A 82 29.26 -14.78 -15.40
CA SER A 82 30.44 -15.63 -15.15
C SER A 82 31.59 -14.86 -14.47
N GLY A 83 31.72 -15.01 -13.14
CA GLY A 83 33.00 -14.92 -12.42
C GLY A 83 33.89 -13.68 -12.66
N GLY A 84 33.31 -12.50 -12.84
CA GLY A 84 34.05 -11.25 -13.05
C GLY A 84 33.57 -10.11 -12.13
N THR A 85 34.44 -9.12 -11.89
CA THR A 85 34.15 -7.93 -11.04
C THR A 85 33.20 -6.91 -11.70
N ARG A 86 32.53 -7.28 -12.80
CA ARG A 86 31.61 -6.40 -13.53
C ARG A 86 30.19 -6.64 -13.06
N ARG A 87 29.89 -6.05 -11.90
CA ARG A 87 28.62 -6.19 -11.21
C ARG A 87 27.59 -5.17 -11.67
N SER A 88 26.32 -5.57 -11.61
CA SER A 88 25.22 -4.64 -11.48
C SER A 88 25.28 -4.00 -10.10
N TYR A 89 24.99 -2.72 -10.04
CA TYR A 89 25.02 -1.91 -8.83
C TYR A 89 23.82 -0.96 -8.83
N PRO A 90 22.59 -1.48 -8.78
CA PRO A 90 21.41 -0.64 -8.64
C PRO A 90 21.47 0.11 -7.32
N GLN A 91 21.06 1.37 -7.34
CA GLN A 91 20.92 2.19 -6.14
C GLN A 91 19.44 2.48 -5.92
N LEU A 92 18.78 1.61 -5.16
CA LEU A 92 17.35 1.64 -4.91
C LEU A 92 17.05 2.20 -3.51
N TYR A 93 16.32 3.31 -3.49
CA TYR A 93 15.80 3.90 -2.26
C TYR A 93 14.29 4.10 -2.32
N ASN A 94 13.61 3.97 -1.17
CA ASN A 94 12.18 4.25 -1.06
C ASN A 94 11.35 3.39 -2.01
N ALA A 95 11.35 2.08 -1.79
CA ALA A 95 10.61 1.11 -2.59
C ALA A 95 9.60 0.37 -1.71
N HIS A 96 8.47 -0.03 -2.30
CA HIS A 96 7.48 -0.89 -1.66
C HIS A 96 7.14 -2.04 -2.61
N PHE A 97 7.51 -3.25 -2.20
CA PHE A 97 7.22 -4.50 -2.89
C PHE A 97 6.10 -5.25 -2.15
N VAL A 98 5.01 -5.55 -2.86
CA VAL A 98 3.88 -6.31 -2.33
C VAL A 98 3.94 -7.73 -2.91
N GLY A 99 4.29 -8.68 -2.04
CA GLY A 99 4.44 -10.09 -2.39
C GLY A 99 3.13 -10.86 -2.54
N HIS A 100 3.26 -12.12 -2.96
CA HIS A 100 2.16 -13.09 -2.94
C HIS A 100 1.92 -13.59 -1.51
N VAL A 101 0.68 -13.52 -1.02
CA VAL A 101 0.36 -13.97 0.35
C VAL A 101 0.63 -15.46 0.55
N ASN A 102 0.38 -16.32 -0.44
CA ASN A 102 0.65 -17.77 -0.35
C ASN A 102 2.01 -18.18 -0.92
N ASN A 103 2.80 -17.22 -1.43
CA ASN A 103 4.07 -17.47 -2.10
C ASN A 103 3.99 -18.63 -3.10
N ASP A 104 3.11 -18.49 -4.08
CA ASP A 104 2.96 -19.42 -5.20
C ASP A 104 3.43 -18.69 -6.47
N PRO A 105 4.76 -18.53 -6.68
CA PRO A 105 5.27 -17.97 -7.91
C PRO A 105 4.88 -18.94 -9.04
N ASN A 106 4.01 -18.48 -9.92
CA ASN A 106 3.61 -19.20 -11.11
C ASN A 106 3.86 -18.31 -12.33
N PRO A 107 5.13 -17.94 -12.57
CA PRO A 107 5.47 -17.04 -13.65
C PRO A 107 5.09 -17.62 -14.99
N VAL A 108 4.70 -16.74 -15.90
CA VAL A 108 4.33 -17.13 -17.26
C VAL A 108 5.58 -17.36 -18.12
N SER A 109 6.72 -16.76 -17.74
CA SER A 109 7.93 -16.70 -18.58
C SER A 109 9.27 -17.05 -17.91
N SER A 110 9.36 -17.22 -16.58
CA SER A 110 10.63 -17.46 -15.88
C SER A 110 11.01 -18.94 -15.71
N ASP A 111 12.32 -19.18 -15.55
CA ASP A 111 12.93 -20.45 -15.15
C ASP A 111 13.50 -20.47 -13.72
N ASP A 112 13.50 -19.35 -12.98
CA ASP A 112 13.82 -19.24 -11.55
C ASP A 112 12.53 -19.08 -10.73
N ALA A 113 11.99 -20.20 -10.22
CA ALA A 113 10.76 -20.21 -9.42
C ALA A 113 11.03 -20.17 -7.90
N GLU A 114 12.13 -19.56 -7.46
CA GLU A 114 12.46 -19.50 -6.04
C GLU A 114 11.43 -18.68 -5.24
N PRO A 115 11.11 -19.08 -4.01
CA PRO A 115 10.03 -18.50 -3.23
C PRO A 115 10.47 -17.21 -2.50
N ALA A 116 10.66 -16.09 -3.22
CA ALA A 116 11.05 -14.80 -2.62
C ALA A 116 10.41 -13.56 -3.27
N VAL A 117 10.13 -12.52 -2.48
CA VAL A 117 9.60 -11.25 -3.03
C VAL A 117 10.71 -10.40 -3.68
N VAL A 118 11.93 -10.44 -3.15
CA VAL A 118 13.09 -9.79 -3.78
C VAL A 118 14.19 -10.83 -3.94
N ARG A 119 14.63 -11.03 -5.17
CA ARG A 119 15.67 -11.98 -5.55
C ARG A 119 16.94 -11.23 -5.90
N LEU A 120 18.00 -11.46 -5.14
CA LEU A 120 19.34 -10.98 -5.41
C LEU A 120 20.20 -12.17 -5.80
N ARG A 121 20.89 -12.06 -6.93
CA ARG A 121 21.60 -13.15 -7.60
C ARG A 121 23.10 -12.89 -7.70
N GLU A 122 23.80 -13.77 -8.40
CA GLU A 122 25.20 -13.60 -8.76
C GLU A 122 25.45 -12.22 -9.38
N GLY A 123 26.68 -11.71 -9.32
CA GLY A 123 26.98 -10.43 -9.97
C GLY A 123 26.28 -9.19 -9.39
N THR A 124 25.44 -9.31 -8.36
CA THR A 124 24.73 -8.17 -7.76
C THR A 124 25.49 -7.54 -6.59
N GLY A 125 25.81 -6.26 -6.76
CA GLY A 125 26.09 -5.34 -5.66
C GLY A 125 24.90 -4.40 -5.45
N GLY A 126 25.16 -3.18 -4.98
CA GLY A 126 24.15 -2.12 -4.99
C GLY A 126 23.86 -1.55 -3.61
N ARG A 127 22.87 -0.66 -3.57
CA ARG A 127 22.41 0.00 -2.35
C ARG A 127 20.91 -0.11 -2.23
N PHE A 128 20.46 -0.63 -1.10
CA PHE A 128 19.06 -0.92 -0.85
C PHE A 128 18.66 -0.31 0.49
N GLY A 129 17.94 0.81 0.46
CA GLY A 129 17.54 1.56 1.66
C GLY A 129 16.10 2.06 1.61
N ASN A 130 15.48 2.23 2.76
CA ASN A 130 14.07 2.66 2.88
C ASN A 130 13.11 1.75 2.10
N ILE A 131 13.37 0.44 2.09
CA ILE A 131 12.54 -0.53 1.38
C ILE A 131 11.50 -1.12 2.34
N LEU A 132 10.27 -1.22 1.88
CA LEU A 132 9.19 -1.96 2.51
C LEU A 132 8.86 -3.20 1.66
N VAL A 133 8.81 -4.36 2.30
CA VAL A 133 8.33 -5.61 1.70
C VAL A 133 7.15 -6.10 2.54
N THR A 134 5.99 -6.28 1.92
CA THR A 134 4.76 -6.77 2.56
C THR A 134 4.24 -8.03 1.87
N ASN A 135 3.24 -8.68 2.47
CA ASN A 135 2.66 -9.93 1.97
C ASN A 135 3.70 -11.03 1.79
N VAL A 136 4.63 -11.15 2.76
CA VAL A 136 5.69 -12.16 2.74
C VAL A 136 5.21 -13.45 3.40
N GLY A 137 4.91 -14.47 2.58
CA GLY A 137 4.48 -15.80 3.04
C GLY A 137 5.61 -16.81 3.30
N THR A 138 6.76 -16.68 2.61
CA THR A 138 7.92 -17.58 2.81
C THR A 138 9.24 -16.81 2.97
N THR A 139 9.68 -16.07 1.96
CA THR A 139 10.95 -15.33 2.00
C THR A 139 10.73 -13.90 1.52
N GLY A 140 11.10 -12.92 2.35
CA GLY A 140 11.02 -11.51 1.95
C GLY A 140 12.09 -11.19 0.91
N VAL A 141 13.34 -11.49 1.26
CA VAL A 141 14.50 -11.29 0.38
C VAL A 141 15.31 -12.58 0.34
N LEU A 142 15.62 -13.08 -0.86
CA LEU A 142 16.56 -14.17 -1.07
C LEU A 142 17.81 -13.61 -1.75
N ASN A 143 18.96 -13.84 -1.14
CA ASN A 143 20.25 -13.61 -1.77
C ASN A 143 20.92 -14.96 -2.02
N GLY A 144 20.92 -15.41 -3.27
CA GLY A 144 21.46 -16.69 -3.73
C GLY A 144 22.60 -16.48 -4.73
N ASP A 145 23.32 -17.55 -5.07
CA ASP A 145 24.39 -17.53 -6.08
C ASP A 145 25.49 -16.49 -5.79
N CYS A 146 25.75 -16.29 -4.50
CA CYS A 146 26.73 -15.34 -4.01
C CYS A 146 28.12 -15.57 -4.62
N THR A 147 28.78 -14.48 -4.99
CA THR A 147 30.14 -14.49 -5.52
C THR A 147 31.07 -13.77 -4.52
N ASP A 148 32.00 -12.94 -4.96
CA ASP A 148 32.95 -12.23 -4.09
C ASP A 148 32.44 -10.89 -3.52
N GLU A 149 31.14 -10.59 -3.60
CA GLU A 149 30.59 -9.33 -3.09
C GLU A 149 30.75 -9.20 -1.57
N THR A 150 31.13 -8.01 -1.13
CA THR A 150 31.24 -7.62 0.26
C THR A 150 29.90 -7.11 0.77
N PHE A 151 29.38 -7.75 1.80
CA PHE A 151 28.16 -7.33 2.45
C PHE A 151 28.43 -6.21 3.48
N THR A 152 27.53 -5.23 3.57
CA THR A 152 27.56 -4.24 4.66
C THR A 152 26.18 -3.67 5.01
N THR A 153 25.97 -3.35 6.29
CA THR A 153 24.84 -2.54 6.79
C THR A 153 25.26 -1.11 7.17
N SER A 154 26.55 -0.79 7.02
CA SER A 154 27.11 0.53 7.27
C SER A 154 27.59 1.13 5.96
N LEU A 155 27.01 2.26 5.56
CA LEU A 155 27.54 3.05 4.46
C LEU A 155 28.82 3.74 4.94
N ALA A 156 29.96 3.42 4.32
CA ALA A 156 31.15 4.25 4.50
C ALA A 156 30.87 5.63 3.89
N SER A 157 31.23 6.69 4.61
CA SER A 157 30.92 8.10 4.29
C SER A 157 31.42 8.60 2.93
N THR A 158 32.31 7.85 2.29
CA THR A 158 32.93 8.18 0.99
C THR A 158 32.20 7.60 -0.23
N PHE A 159 31.19 6.75 -0.05
CA PHE A 159 30.52 6.11 -1.19
C PHE A 159 29.55 7.03 -1.95
N ASN A 160 29.30 8.24 -1.48
CA ASN A 160 28.39 9.19 -2.11
C ASN A 160 29.09 9.99 -3.23
N GLY A 161 28.71 9.76 -4.49
CA GLY A 161 28.98 10.68 -5.61
C GLY A 161 30.45 10.91 -6.00
N ASP A 162 31.41 10.09 -5.55
CA ASP A 162 32.85 10.37 -5.71
C ASP A 162 33.51 9.74 -6.96
N GLY A 163 32.77 8.98 -7.77
CA GLY A 163 33.37 8.21 -8.86
C GLY A 163 34.00 6.89 -8.42
N SER A 164 33.62 6.36 -7.25
CA SER A 164 33.97 5.02 -6.78
C SER A 164 33.77 3.98 -7.87
N THR A 165 34.84 3.25 -8.16
CA THR A 165 34.86 2.11 -9.08
C THR A 165 34.58 0.78 -8.36
N ASN A 166 34.28 0.81 -7.05
CA ASN A 166 34.04 -0.38 -6.26
C ASN A 166 32.54 -0.71 -6.26
N PHE A 167 32.17 -1.60 -7.18
CA PHE A 167 30.81 -2.14 -7.33
C PHE A 167 30.65 -3.49 -6.62
N ASP A 168 31.63 -3.88 -5.81
CA ASP A 168 31.66 -5.18 -5.13
C ASP A 168 30.90 -5.17 -3.81
N THR A 169 30.21 -4.08 -3.46
CA THR A 169 29.50 -3.98 -2.18
C THR A 169 27.99 -4.18 -2.35
N LEU A 170 27.42 -5.04 -1.52
CA LEU A 170 25.98 -5.18 -1.34
C LEU A 170 25.59 -4.49 -0.03
N PHE A 171 25.09 -3.25 -0.13
CA PHE A 171 24.61 -2.50 1.03
C PHE A 171 23.11 -2.71 1.21
N TRP A 172 22.73 -3.04 2.44
CA TRP A 172 21.33 -3.13 2.84
C TRP A 172 21.11 -2.45 4.18
N SER A 173 20.19 -1.51 4.19
CA SER A 173 19.87 -0.75 5.38
C SER A 173 19.12 -1.60 6.40
N SER A 174 19.51 -1.50 7.67
CA SER A 174 18.74 -2.06 8.78
C SER A 174 17.40 -1.34 8.99
N ALA A 175 17.20 -0.17 8.35
CA ALA A 175 15.93 0.57 8.36
C ALA A 175 14.90 0.01 7.38
N ASN A 176 15.26 -0.98 6.55
CA ASN A 176 14.29 -1.66 5.68
C ASN A 176 13.28 -2.45 6.52
N PHE A 177 12.03 -2.49 6.08
CA PHE A 177 10.93 -3.23 6.70
C PHE A 177 10.58 -4.44 5.86
N ILE A 178 10.50 -5.60 6.51
CA ILE A 178 10.05 -6.84 5.88
C ILE A 178 8.97 -7.42 6.79
N TYR A 179 7.71 -7.18 6.43
CA TYR A 179 6.55 -7.59 7.21
C TYR A 179 6.04 -8.95 6.72
N THR A 180 6.18 -9.95 7.57
CA THR A 180 5.79 -11.34 7.31
C THR A 180 4.36 -11.59 7.75
N VAL A 181 3.56 -12.19 6.86
CA VAL A 181 2.18 -12.60 7.19
C VAL A 181 2.13 -14.02 7.79
N ASP A 182 3.17 -14.83 7.55
CA ASP A 182 3.31 -16.17 8.10
C ASP A 182 4.41 -16.27 9.16
N ALA A 183 4.10 -16.94 10.28
CA ALA A 183 5.04 -17.11 11.40
C ALA A 183 6.29 -17.95 11.05
N GLY A 184 6.23 -18.73 9.97
CA GLY A 184 7.35 -19.52 9.45
C GLY A 184 8.18 -18.80 8.38
N ALA A 185 7.77 -17.61 7.94
CA ALA A 185 8.45 -16.90 6.88
C ALA A 185 9.80 -16.34 7.36
N ALA A 186 10.81 -16.48 6.53
CA ALA A 186 12.10 -15.82 6.68
C ALA A 186 11.97 -14.39 6.14
N GLN A 187 12.40 -13.40 6.93
CA GLN A 187 12.61 -12.06 6.38
C GLN A 187 13.72 -12.06 5.33
N PHE A 188 14.74 -12.88 5.58
CA PHE A 188 15.89 -13.00 4.72
C PHE A 188 16.41 -14.43 4.71
N LEU A 189 16.66 -14.96 3.51
CA LEU A 189 17.33 -16.23 3.29
C LEU A 189 18.59 -16.03 2.46
N ARG A 190 19.58 -16.88 2.72
CA ARG A 190 20.76 -17.01 1.87
C ARG A 190 20.95 -18.43 1.43
N ASP A 191 21.22 -18.59 0.15
CA ASP A 191 21.69 -19.85 -0.39
C ASP A 191 23.09 -19.66 -1.00
N ASP A 192 23.98 -20.62 -0.76
CA ASP A 192 25.39 -20.62 -1.20
C ASP A 192 26.27 -19.40 -0.81
N CYS A 193 25.91 -18.63 0.23
CA CYS A 193 26.62 -17.40 0.63
C CYS A 193 27.52 -17.54 1.88
N SER A 194 28.32 -18.60 1.97
CA SER A 194 29.12 -18.93 3.16
C SER A 194 30.03 -17.77 3.64
N GLY A 195 30.04 -17.50 4.95
CA GLY A 195 30.91 -16.51 5.58
C GLY A 195 30.44 -15.05 5.56
N LYS A 196 29.27 -14.75 4.96
CA LYS A 196 28.69 -13.40 4.93
C LYS A 196 27.63 -13.22 6.04
N THR A 197 27.53 -12.04 6.65
CA THR A 197 26.55 -11.73 7.73
C THR A 197 25.14 -11.45 7.18
N ALA A 198 24.08 -11.95 7.82
CA ALA A 198 22.69 -11.78 7.37
C ALA A 198 22.24 -10.31 7.26
N PHE A 199 21.29 -10.02 6.36
CA PHE A 199 20.58 -8.73 6.36
C PHE A 199 19.84 -8.53 7.69
N GLN A 200 19.81 -7.28 8.15
CA GLN A 200 18.95 -6.85 9.23
C GLN A 200 17.77 -6.09 8.63
N SER A 201 16.59 -6.30 9.19
CA SER A 201 15.38 -5.56 8.84
C SER A 201 14.48 -5.44 10.06
N THR A 202 13.52 -4.52 10.00
CA THR A 202 12.49 -4.39 11.02
C THR A 202 11.29 -5.27 10.65
N ASN A 203 10.91 -6.20 11.55
CA ASN A 203 9.62 -6.90 11.46
C ASN A 203 8.61 -6.21 12.37
N ALA A 204 7.85 -5.27 11.83
CA ALA A 204 6.76 -4.65 12.56
C ALA A 204 5.61 -4.44 11.57
N ASP A 205 4.39 -4.46 12.08
CA ASP A 205 3.23 -4.07 11.30
C ASP A 205 3.49 -2.66 10.71
N PRO A 206 3.50 -2.52 9.37
CA PRO A 206 3.76 -1.24 8.74
C PRO A 206 2.63 -0.23 8.97
N LEU A 207 1.47 -0.64 9.49
CA LEU A 207 0.30 0.20 9.71
C LEU A 207 -0.02 1.03 8.45
N LEU A 208 -0.14 0.36 7.31
CA LEU A 208 -0.61 0.96 6.06
C LEU A 208 -2.10 1.28 6.15
N VAL A 209 -2.55 2.27 5.39
CA VAL A 209 -3.94 2.72 5.39
C VAL A 209 -4.87 1.60 4.94
N LEU A 210 -4.61 1.02 3.77
CA LEU A 210 -5.40 -0.08 3.22
C LEU A 210 -4.61 -0.84 2.16
N GLN A 211 -3.91 -1.91 2.56
CA GLN A 211 -3.16 -2.75 1.62
C GLN A 211 -3.97 -4.00 1.27
N THR A 212 -4.12 -4.29 -0.03
CA THR A 212 -4.76 -5.53 -0.48
C THR A 212 -3.99 -6.77 -0.02
N GLN A 213 -4.74 -7.76 0.50
CA GLN A 213 -4.22 -9.09 0.83
C GLN A 213 -4.30 -10.07 -0.35
N SER A 214 -4.95 -9.68 -1.45
CA SER A 214 -4.99 -10.45 -2.69
C SER A 214 -4.54 -9.53 -3.82
N PRO A 215 -3.24 -9.25 -3.91
CA PRO A 215 -2.69 -8.44 -4.99
C PRO A 215 -2.83 -9.22 -6.29
N ASP A 216 -3.91 -8.96 -7.03
CA ASP A 216 -4.18 -9.55 -8.33
C ASP A 216 -4.99 -8.56 -9.20
N PRO A 217 -5.22 -8.86 -10.50
CA PRO A 217 -6.00 -8.02 -11.41
C PRO A 217 -7.41 -7.61 -10.94
N THR A 218 -7.96 -8.29 -9.94
CA THR A 218 -9.26 -8.04 -9.33
C THR A 218 -9.20 -7.16 -8.08
N THR A 219 -8.01 -6.71 -7.66
CA THR A 219 -7.82 -5.78 -6.54
C THR A 219 -8.86 -4.66 -6.59
N ILE A 220 -9.72 -4.60 -5.57
CA ILE A 220 -10.92 -3.75 -5.61
C ILE A 220 -10.62 -2.31 -5.17
N PHE A 221 -9.80 -2.14 -4.14
CA PHE A 221 -9.32 -0.84 -3.70
C PHE A 221 -8.07 -0.99 -2.83
N THR A 222 -7.14 -0.02 -2.89
CA THR A 222 -5.95 0.01 -2.06
C THR A 222 -5.44 1.44 -1.84
N ASP A 223 -4.84 1.67 -0.69
CA ASP A 223 -4.02 2.83 -0.36
C ASP A 223 -2.74 2.35 0.34
N PRO A 224 -1.59 2.35 -0.35
CA PRO A 224 -0.32 1.87 0.19
C PRO A 224 0.38 2.89 1.11
N ARG A 225 -0.23 4.05 1.39
CA ARG A 225 0.36 5.05 2.29
C ARG A 225 0.40 4.51 3.74
N PRO A 226 1.42 4.88 4.53
CA PRO A 226 1.44 4.64 5.97
C PRO A 226 0.43 5.53 6.71
N THR A 227 -0.19 4.98 7.76
CA THR A 227 -0.95 5.78 8.74
C THR A 227 -0.01 6.67 9.58
N PRO A 228 -0.52 7.72 10.26
CA PRO A 228 0.33 8.60 11.08
C PRO A 228 1.05 7.91 12.24
N ALA A 229 0.55 6.77 12.71
CA ALA A 229 1.17 5.98 13.78
C ALA A 229 2.19 4.96 13.25
N SER A 230 2.38 4.89 11.94
CA SER A 230 3.23 3.89 11.29
C SER A 230 4.69 3.99 11.74
N PRO A 231 5.35 2.85 12.05
CA PRO A 231 6.78 2.84 12.31
C PRO A 231 7.61 3.22 11.08
N LEU A 232 7.04 3.13 9.87
CA LEU A 232 7.70 3.54 8.62
C LEU A 232 8.08 5.02 8.61
N LEU A 233 7.36 5.85 9.38
CA LEU A 233 7.59 7.28 9.49
C LEU A 233 8.65 7.64 10.55
N ALA A 234 9.09 6.67 11.35
CA ALA A 234 10.01 6.89 12.48
C ALA A 234 11.44 6.39 12.22
N THR A 235 11.63 5.45 11.29
CA THR A 235 12.92 4.83 11.00
C THR A 235 13.22 4.85 9.50
N SER A 236 14.34 5.46 9.13
CA SER A 236 14.83 5.53 7.75
C SER A 236 16.36 5.63 7.70
N SER A 237 16.91 5.14 6.59
CA SER A 237 18.26 5.48 6.14
C SER A 237 18.19 6.67 5.20
N MET A 238 18.90 7.76 5.51
CA MET A 238 18.96 8.91 4.62
C MET A 238 19.58 8.49 3.27
N PRO A 239 18.86 8.67 2.15
CA PRO A 239 19.45 8.48 0.82
C PRO A 239 20.64 9.42 0.60
N PRO A 240 21.55 9.13 -0.36
CA PRO A 240 22.64 10.04 -0.71
C PRO A 240 22.15 11.46 -1.04
N SER A 241 22.81 12.48 -0.51
CA SER A 241 22.50 13.88 -0.80
C SER A 241 23.24 14.33 -2.07
N ASP A 242 22.82 13.83 -3.23
CA ASP A 242 23.52 13.99 -4.52
C ASP A 242 22.73 14.76 -5.59
N GLY A 243 21.54 15.27 -5.24
CA GLY A 243 20.66 16.02 -6.13
C GLY A 243 19.69 15.17 -6.95
N PHE A 244 19.83 13.84 -6.97
CA PHE A 244 18.83 12.95 -7.55
C PHE A 244 17.90 12.40 -6.48
N PHE A 245 18.47 11.83 -5.41
CA PHE A 245 17.64 11.29 -4.34
C PHE A 245 17.06 12.42 -3.48
N ASP A 246 15.75 12.41 -3.33
CA ASP A 246 15.09 13.24 -2.34
C ASP A 246 15.47 12.76 -0.94
N GLN A 247 15.69 13.73 -0.06
CA GLN A 247 16.04 13.47 1.32
C GLN A 247 14.76 13.24 2.13
N VAL A 248 14.39 11.98 2.28
CA VAL A 248 13.17 11.57 3.01
C VAL A 248 13.49 10.83 4.30
N SER A 249 12.59 10.94 5.26
CA SER A 249 12.74 10.36 6.61
C SER A 249 11.85 9.13 6.84
N TYR A 250 11.28 8.54 5.80
CA TYR A 250 10.41 7.37 5.88
C TYR A 250 10.92 6.19 5.02
N SER A 251 10.42 5.00 5.34
CA SER A 251 10.62 3.76 4.56
C SER A 251 9.39 3.43 3.71
N GLY A 252 9.59 2.76 2.58
CA GLY A 252 8.56 2.54 1.56
C GLY A 252 8.56 3.61 0.47
N ALA A 253 7.70 3.39 -0.54
CA ALA A 253 7.57 4.27 -1.70
C ALA A 253 6.68 5.50 -1.45
N PHE A 254 5.89 5.50 -0.37
CA PHE A 254 4.88 6.51 -0.09
C PHE A 254 5.15 7.22 1.23
N SER A 255 4.99 8.54 1.22
CA SER A 255 4.83 9.29 2.47
C SER A 255 3.41 9.08 3.02
N GLY A 256 3.16 9.51 4.26
CA GLY A 256 1.80 9.49 4.82
C GLY A 256 0.84 10.49 4.17
N SER A 257 1.32 11.39 3.30
CA SER A 257 0.55 12.52 2.75
C SER A 257 0.52 12.58 1.22
N GLU A 258 1.27 11.72 0.52
CA GLU A 258 1.37 11.75 -0.93
C GLU A 258 1.10 10.36 -1.53
N ASN A 259 -0.01 10.25 -2.27
CA ASN A 259 -0.28 9.14 -3.17
C ASN A 259 0.10 9.53 -4.61
N TRP A 260 1.36 9.32 -4.99
CA TRP A 260 1.86 9.67 -6.33
C TRP A 260 1.34 8.75 -7.44
N LEU A 261 0.60 7.67 -7.11
CA LEU A 261 -0.13 6.88 -8.11
C LEU A 261 -1.34 7.62 -8.69
N ALA A 262 -1.83 8.65 -7.99
CA ALA A 262 -2.95 9.47 -8.43
C ALA A 262 -2.57 10.25 -9.70
N GLY A 263 -3.40 10.13 -10.74
CA GLY A 263 -3.19 10.74 -12.05
C GLY A 263 -2.24 9.98 -12.98
N LEU A 264 -1.57 8.92 -12.49
CA LEU A 264 -0.63 8.12 -13.26
C LEU A 264 -1.14 6.69 -13.50
N SER A 265 -1.61 6.03 -12.43
CA SER A 265 -1.68 4.57 -12.41
C SER A 265 -2.96 3.97 -13.00
N TRP A 266 -2.88 2.73 -13.47
CA TRP A 266 -4.03 1.90 -13.81
C TRP A 266 -4.99 1.77 -12.64
N LEU A 267 -4.47 1.68 -11.41
CA LEU A 267 -5.28 1.65 -10.20
C LEU A 267 -6.15 2.91 -10.09
N ASP A 268 -5.56 4.10 -10.23
CA ASP A 268 -6.32 5.36 -10.16
C ASP A 268 -7.28 5.55 -11.35
N ASP A 269 -6.87 5.18 -12.56
CA ASP A 269 -7.73 5.17 -13.76
C ASP A 269 -8.96 4.27 -13.63
N ASN A 270 -8.92 3.28 -12.73
CA ASN A 270 -10.01 2.34 -12.47
C ASN A 270 -10.63 2.52 -11.08
N ALA A 271 -10.45 3.69 -10.45
CA ALA A 271 -11.01 4.04 -9.14
C ALA A 271 -10.61 3.06 -8.01
N ARG A 272 -9.41 2.47 -8.11
CA ARG A 272 -8.84 1.51 -7.16
C ARG A 272 -7.94 2.14 -6.10
N THR A 273 -7.73 3.46 -6.14
CA THR A 273 -7.00 4.22 -5.11
C THR A 273 -7.77 5.47 -4.73
N PRO A 274 -7.58 6.00 -3.51
CA PRO A 274 -8.19 7.27 -3.14
C PRO A 274 -7.48 8.43 -3.82
N ASP A 275 -8.18 9.58 -3.90
CA ASP A 275 -7.52 10.86 -4.09
C ASP A 275 -6.45 11.06 -3.01
N ASN A 276 -5.48 11.94 -3.29
CA ASN A 276 -4.51 12.33 -2.28
C ASN A 276 -5.16 13.24 -1.22
N VAL A 277 -5.96 12.63 -0.34
CA VAL A 277 -6.68 13.32 0.73
C VAL A 277 -5.98 13.06 2.06
N GLU A 278 -5.67 14.14 2.76
CA GLU A 278 -5.27 14.10 4.17
C GLU A 278 -6.52 14.16 5.06
N GLY A 279 -6.49 13.45 6.17
CA GLY A 279 -7.60 13.46 7.12
C GLY A 279 -7.40 12.53 8.31
N VAL A 280 -8.41 12.50 9.18
CA VAL A 280 -8.42 11.65 10.37
C VAL A 280 -8.94 10.27 9.98
N PHE A 281 -8.05 9.28 9.92
CA PHE A 281 -8.40 7.88 9.70
C PHE A 281 -9.30 7.37 10.82
N THR A 282 -10.46 6.84 10.46
CA THR A 282 -11.48 6.37 11.39
C THR A 282 -11.97 4.98 10.96
N CYS A 283 -11.92 4.05 11.91
CA CYS A 283 -12.31 2.66 11.73
C CYS A 283 -12.70 2.06 13.10
N GLY A 284 -13.65 1.12 13.14
CA GLY A 284 -14.07 0.43 14.37
C GLY A 284 -15.12 1.18 15.20
N ASP A 285 -15.13 0.90 16.51
CA ASP A 285 -16.24 1.31 17.37
C ASP A 285 -16.03 2.66 18.06
N ILE A 286 -17.06 3.50 18.02
CA ILE A 286 -17.24 4.70 18.83
C ILE A 286 -18.18 4.33 19.99
N THR A 287 -17.59 4.06 21.15
CA THR A 287 -18.29 3.56 22.36
C THR A 287 -18.59 4.63 23.40
N THR A 288 -18.12 5.86 23.17
CA THR A 288 -18.32 7.04 24.02
C THR A 288 -18.59 8.27 23.15
N ASP A 289 -19.29 9.26 23.70
CA ASP A 289 -19.57 10.53 23.03
C ASP A 289 -18.33 11.11 22.34
N THR A 290 -18.47 11.36 21.04
CA THR A 290 -17.37 11.77 20.17
C THR A 290 -17.82 12.92 19.29
N THR A 291 -16.93 13.87 19.04
CA THR A 291 -17.19 14.98 18.11
C THR A 291 -16.22 14.90 16.94
N TRP A 292 -16.76 14.88 15.73
CA TRP A 292 -16.01 15.10 14.49
C TRP A 292 -16.05 16.58 14.14
N ALA A 293 -14.91 17.25 14.32
CA ALA A 293 -14.73 18.66 14.01
C ALA A 293 -14.62 18.89 12.49
N ASN A 294 -14.67 20.16 12.07
CA ASN A 294 -14.53 20.54 10.66
C ASN A 294 -13.13 21.05 10.28
N ASP A 295 -12.13 20.79 11.12
CA ASP A 295 -10.73 21.21 10.93
C ASP A 295 -9.99 20.37 9.88
N ALA A 296 -10.34 19.10 9.75
CA ALA A 296 -9.85 18.18 8.72
C ALA A 296 -10.96 17.24 8.22
N PRO A 297 -10.85 16.69 6.99
CA PRO A 297 -11.73 15.62 6.56
C PRO A 297 -11.65 14.39 7.49
N ILE A 298 -12.79 13.73 7.67
CA ILE A 298 -12.83 12.41 8.33
C ILE A 298 -12.75 11.34 7.25
N LEU A 299 -11.84 10.38 7.40
CA LEU A 299 -11.63 9.29 6.44
C LEU A 299 -12.15 7.98 7.03
N LEU A 300 -13.27 7.47 6.53
CA LEU A 300 -13.77 6.13 6.87
C LEU A 300 -13.00 5.10 6.03
N THR A 301 -12.14 4.33 6.67
CA THR A 301 -11.36 3.26 6.01
C THR A 301 -11.95 1.87 6.24
N CYS A 302 -12.93 1.75 7.13
CA CYS A 302 -13.68 0.53 7.36
C CYS A 302 -15.08 0.88 7.88
N GLN A 303 -15.84 -0.13 8.30
CA GLN A 303 -17.10 0.08 9.01
C GLN A 303 -16.85 0.74 10.38
N VAL A 304 -17.49 1.88 10.61
CA VAL A 304 -17.47 2.60 11.88
C VAL A 304 -18.82 2.42 12.56
N PHE A 305 -18.81 1.91 13.79
CA PHE A 305 -20.04 1.67 14.56
C PHE A 305 -20.13 2.66 15.71
N VAL A 306 -21.24 3.39 15.82
CA VAL A 306 -21.57 4.19 17.01
C VAL A 306 -22.43 3.33 17.92
N THR A 307 -21.86 2.91 19.05
CA THR A 307 -22.40 1.83 19.90
C THR A 307 -22.46 2.26 21.36
N ASN A 308 -22.95 1.37 22.23
CA ASN A 308 -22.94 1.56 23.69
C ASN A 308 -23.64 2.87 24.16
N GLY A 309 -24.65 3.32 23.41
CA GLY A 309 -25.39 4.55 23.73
C GLY A 309 -24.61 5.84 23.49
N ALA A 310 -23.50 5.79 22.76
CA ALA A 310 -22.69 6.95 22.45
C ALA A 310 -23.41 7.93 21.51
N ILE A 311 -23.06 9.21 21.65
CA ILE A 311 -23.50 10.28 20.75
C ILE A 311 -22.34 10.68 19.85
N LEU A 312 -22.47 10.45 18.55
CA LEU A 312 -21.58 11.02 17.54
C LEU A 312 -22.10 12.40 17.11
N THR A 313 -21.41 13.46 17.48
CA THR A 313 -21.69 14.82 17.01
C THR A 313 -20.80 15.16 15.82
N ILE A 314 -21.40 15.63 14.73
CA ILE A 314 -20.67 16.06 13.52
C ILE A 314 -20.89 17.55 13.34
N GLU A 315 -19.80 18.32 13.37
CA GLU A 315 -19.86 19.75 13.17
C GLU A 315 -20.31 20.10 11.75
N LYS A 316 -21.01 21.23 11.62
CA LYS A 316 -21.48 21.70 10.32
C LYS A 316 -20.31 21.98 9.36
N GLY A 317 -20.51 21.68 8.08
CA GLY A 317 -19.48 21.82 7.05
C GLY A 317 -18.45 20.70 7.03
N THR A 318 -18.46 19.76 7.98
CA THR A 318 -17.56 18.60 7.96
C THR A 318 -17.79 17.77 6.70
N THR A 319 -16.68 17.37 6.07
CA THR A 319 -16.66 16.42 4.96
C THR A 319 -16.15 15.08 5.46
N ILE A 320 -16.96 14.05 5.25
CA ILE A 320 -16.65 12.66 5.57
C ILE A 320 -16.43 11.96 4.25
N LEU A 321 -15.23 11.43 4.06
CA LEU A 321 -14.82 10.68 2.89
C LEU A 321 -14.74 9.21 3.27
N ALA A 322 -15.41 8.35 2.52
CA ALA A 322 -15.34 6.92 2.69
C ALA A 322 -14.53 6.29 1.57
N TYR A 323 -13.62 5.39 1.95
CA TYR A 323 -12.88 4.58 0.99
C TYR A 323 -13.83 3.61 0.31
N ALA A 324 -13.47 3.16 -0.88
CA ALA A 324 -14.23 2.11 -1.54
C ALA A 324 -14.02 0.78 -0.83
N ASP A 325 -14.95 -0.15 -1.08
CA ASP A 325 -14.81 -1.54 -0.66
C ASP A 325 -13.45 -2.07 -1.12
N ASP A 326 -12.69 -2.65 -0.20
CA ASP A 326 -11.40 -3.27 -0.49
C ASP A 326 -11.56 -4.66 -1.11
N GLY A 327 -12.81 -5.14 -1.20
CA GLY A 327 -13.17 -6.44 -1.73
C GLY A 327 -13.39 -7.50 -0.65
N ALA A 328 -13.24 -7.14 0.63
CA ALA A 328 -13.59 -8.00 1.74
C ALA A 328 -15.10 -8.08 1.97
N GLY A 329 -15.91 -7.40 1.16
CA GLY A 329 -17.37 -7.37 1.28
C GLY A 329 -17.84 -6.56 2.49
N ARG A 330 -16.97 -5.73 3.07
CA ARG A 330 -17.25 -4.94 4.28
C ARG A 330 -16.98 -3.47 4.00
N ALA A 331 -17.67 -2.94 3.00
CA ALA A 331 -17.40 -1.58 2.52
C ALA A 331 -17.44 -0.57 3.67
N PRO A 332 -16.53 0.43 3.67
CA PRO A 332 -16.55 1.48 4.67
C PRO A 332 -17.91 2.17 4.78
N SER A 333 -18.42 2.30 5.99
CA SER A 333 -19.75 2.84 6.28
C SER A 333 -19.79 3.42 7.67
N LEU A 334 -20.74 4.32 7.93
CA LEU A 334 -21.06 4.78 9.28
C LEU A 334 -22.38 4.15 9.71
N ILE A 335 -22.34 3.34 10.76
CA ILE A 335 -23.49 2.66 11.34
C ILE A 335 -23.74 3.23 12.73
N VAL A 336 -24.93 3.77 12.97
CA VAL A 336 -25.38 4.19 14.29
C VAL A 336 -26.31 3.11 14.81
N GLU A 337 -25.85 2.36 15.81
CA GLU A 337 -26.61 1.25 16.37
C GLU A 337 -27.78 1.72 17.23
N SER A 338 -28.78 0.84 17.37
CA SER A 338 -29.95 1.09 18.21
C SER A 338 -29.55 1.48 19.63
N GLY A 339 -30.09 2.60 20.11
CA GLY A 339 -29.76 3.19 21.42
C GLY A 339 -28.62 4.21 21.40
N SER A 340 -27.84 4.28 20.33
CA SER A 340 -26.85 5.35 20.08
C SER A 340 -27.44 6.48 19.24
N GLN A 341 -26.73 7.60 19.11
CA GLN A 341 -27.22 8.77 18.38
C GLN A 341 -26.19 9.40 17.44
N ILE A 342 -26.69 10.02 16.38
CA ILE A 342 -25.93 10.92 15.51
C ILE A 342 -26.51 12.33 15.53
N ILE A 343 -25.69 13.34 15.80
CA ILE A 343 -26.06 14.76 15.77
C ILE A 343 -25.30 15.43 14.63
N ALA A 344 -25.87 15.40 13.42
CA ALA A 344 -25.35 16.04 12.21
C ALA A 344 -26.23 17.23 11.82
N SER A 345 -25.94 18.39 12.41
CA SER A 345 -26.73 19.62 12.26
C SER A 345 -26.03 20.65 11.36
N GLY A 346 -25.99 20.39 10.05
CA GLY A 346 -25.52 21.33 9.05
C GLY A 346 -26.46 22.53 8.86
N ASP A 347 -26.04 23.50 8.03
CA ASP A 347 -26.89 24.59 7.55
C ASP A 347 -26.76 24.80 6.04
N ALA A 348 -27.61 25.67 5.45
CA ALA A 348 -27.63 25.91 4.01
C ALA A 348 -26.29 26.41 3.44
N SER A 349 -25.48 27.08 4.26
CA SER A 349 -24.16 27.58 3.87
C SER A 349 -23.05 26.55 4.14
N ASN A 350 -23.23 25.68 5.14
CA ASN A 350 -22.26 24.70 5.61
C ASN A 350 -22.93 23.33 5.78
N PRO A 351 -23.27 22.64 4.68
CA PRO A 351 -23.88 21.31 4.77
C PRO A 351 -22.84 20.27 5.18
N ILE A 352 -23.23 19.29 5.97
CA ILE A 352 -22.40 18.11 6.26
C ILE A 352 -22.46 17.18 5.05
N THR A 353 -21.32 16.68 4.59
CA THR A 353 -21.24 15.91 3.34
C THR A 353 -20.52 14.60 3.55
N PHE A 354 -21.24 13.49 3.37
CA PHE A 354 -20.67 12.15 3.25
C PHE A 354 -20.51 11.83 1.76
N THR A 355 -19.30 11.47 1.35
CA THR A 355 -18.95 11.20 -0.04
C THR A 355 -17.82 10.19 -0.14
N SER A 356 -17.46 9.77 -1.35
CA SER A 356 -16.37 8.83 -1.59
C SER A 356 -15.00 9.54 -1.64
N ALA A 357 -13.96 8.82 -1.21
CA ALA A 357 -12.56 9.20 -1.35
C ALA A 357 -11.97 8.87 -2.74
N VAL A 358 -12.71 8.23 -3.65
CA VAL A 358 -12.20 7.99 -5.02
C VAL A 358 -12.02 9.30 -5.78
N SER A 359 -11.12 9.28 -6.76
CA SER A 359 -10.74 10.50 -7.46
C SER A 359 -11.88 11.19 -8.21
N ALA A 360 -11.87 12.52 -8.22
CA ALA A 360 -12.94 13.32 -8.82
C ALA A 360 -13.21 12.99 -10.30
N LYS A 361 -12.20 12.51 -11.03
CA LYS A 361 -12.34 12.04 -12.43
C LYS A 361 -13.24 10.80 -12.56
N ASN A 362 -13.36 10.01 -11.49
CA ASN A 362 -14.17 8.80 -11.39
C ASN A 362 -15.59 9.09 -10.87
N LEU A 363 -15.96 10.36 -10.69
CA LEU A 363 -17.28 10.79 -10.25
C LEU A 363 -18.06 11.49 -11.38
N PRO A 364 -19.40 11.33 -11.45
CA PRO A 364 -20.26 10.60 -10.51
C PRO A 364 -20.25 9.08 -10.74
N ALA A 365 -20.28 8.31 -9.65
CA ALA A 365 -20.46 6.86 -9.65
C ALA A 365 -21.41 6.42 -8.52
N ARG A 366 -21.64 5.11 -8.35
CA ARG A 366 -22.54 4.55 -7.33
C ARG A 366 -21.86 3.36 -6.67
N GLY A 367 -22.24 3.03 -5.44
CA GLY A 367 -21.70 1.87 -4.74
C GLY A 367 -20.21 2.02 -4.40
N LEU A 368 -19.75 3.25 -4.17
CA LEU A 368 -18.35 3.54 -3.84
C LEU A 368 -18.04 3.47 -2.35
N TRP A 369 -19.04 3.23 -1.50
CA TRP A 369 -18.91 2.99 -0.06
C TRP A 369 -20.26 2.50 0.50
N GLY A 370 -20.29 1.97 1.72
CA GLY A 370 -21.48 1.32 2.29
C GLY A 370 -22.63 2.28 2.62
N GLY A 371 -22.32 3.52 3.02
CA GLY A 371 -23.31 4.55 3.30
C GLY A 371 -23.46 4.91 4.79
N LEU A 372 -24.47 5.73 5.07
CA LEU A 372 -24.89 6.10 6.42
C LEU A 372 -26.11 5.26 6.81
N ILE A 373 -25.98 4.49 7.90
CA ILE A 373 -27.02 3.60 8.41
C ILE A 373 -27.35 4.05 9.84
N ILE A 374 -28.64 4.25 10.12
CA ILE A 374 -29.14 4.65 11.43
C ILE A 374 -30.20 3.65 11.86
N LEU A 375 -29.96 2.99 12.98
CA LEU A 375 -30.78 1.93 13.52
C LEU A 375 -31.46 2.45 14.78
N GLY A 376 -32.77 2.22 14.88
CA GLY A 376 -33.59 2.73 15.97
C GLY A 376 -34.42 1.63 16.63
N ASN A 377 -34.94 1.94 17.81
CA ASN A 377 -35.75 1.03 18.65
C ASN A 377 -37.28 1.18 18.43
N ALA A 378 -37.69 1.90 17.39
CA ALA A 378 -39.10 2.07 17.05
C ALA A 378 -39.74 0.74 16.60
N PRO A 379 -41.04 0.50 16.84
CA PRO A 379 -41.69 -0.73 16.41
C PRO A 379 -41.61 -0.99 14.91
N ILE A 380 -41.29 -2.23 14.52
CA ILE A 380 -41.31 -2.71 13.14
C ILE A 380 -42.32 -3.86 12.98
N TRP A 381 -42.69 -4.17 11.74
CA TRP A 381 -43.60 -5.28 11.45
C TRP A 381 -42.98 -6.24 10.43
N THR A 382 -42.26 -7.24 10.92
CA THR A 382 -41.61 -8.29 10.10
C THR A 382 -42.30 -9.65 10.25
N GLY A 383 -43.59 -9.65 10.62
CA GLY A 383 -44.35 -10.86 10.92
C GLY A 383 -44.43 -11.09 12.43
N SER A 384 -43.55 -11.92 12.98
CA SER A 384 -43.57 -12.31 14.41
C SER A 384 -42.44 -11.74 15.26
N ALA A 385 -41.42 -11.10 14.66
CA ALA A 385 -40.29 -10.55 15.39
C ALA A 385 -40.49 -9.06 15.72
N ALA A 386 -40.10 -8.66 16.94
CA ALA A 386 -40.13 -7.26 17.38
C ALA A 386 -38.88 -6.47 16.95
N SER A 387 -37.90 -7.16 16.38
CA SER A 387 -36.64 -6.65 15.88
C SER A 387 -36.23 -7.45 14.65
N ASP A 388 -35.33 -6.89 13.86
CA ASP A 388 -34.72 -7.52 12.69
C ASP A 388 -33.27 -7.01 12.56
N THR A 389 -32.50 -7.58 11.65
CA THR A 389 -31.12 -7.15 11.37
C THR A 389 -31.06 -6.50 10.01
N ILE A 390 -30.39 -5.34 9.90
CA ILE A 390 -30.22 -4.67 8.61
C ILE A 390 -29.41 -5.54 7.66
N GLU A 391 -29.75 -5.49 6.37
CA GLU A 391 -29.05 -6.30 5.35
C GLU A 391 -27.53 -6.01 5.34
N GLY A 392 -26.73 -7.06 5.17
CA GLY A 392 -25.27 -6.99 5.13
C GLY A 392 -24.58 -6.84 6.49
N LEU A 393 -25.30 -6.93 7.62
CA LEU A 393 -24.69 -7.08 8.94
C LEU A 393 -25.18 -8.39 9.58
N GLU A 394 -24.29 -9.07 10.31
CA GLU A 394 -24.58 -10.34 10.96
C GLU A 394 -24.43 -10.26 12.49
N GLY A 395 -25.12 -11.17 13.18
CA GLY A 395 -25.05 -11.28 14.64
C GLY A 395 -25.83 -10.18 15.35
N ASP A 396 -25.27 -9.67 16.45
CA ASP A 396 -25.85 -8.58 17.24
C ASP A 396 -25.61 -7.20 16.60
N LEU A 397 -24.69 -7.11 15.64
CA LEU A 397 -24.45 -5.89 14.87
C LEU A 397 -25.61 -5.65 13.90
N GLY A 398 -26.04 -4.40 13.78
CA GLY A 398 -27.06 -4.06 12.79
C GLY A 398 -28.51 -4.31 13.22
N ALA A 399 -28.75 -4.68 14.49
CA ALA A 399 -30.08 -4.89 15.02
C ALA A 399 -30.90 -3.58 15.06
N TYR A 400 -32.14 -3.63 14.57
CA TYR A 400 -33.11 -2.53 14.61
C TYR A 400 -34.51 -3.03 14.95
N GLY A 401 -35.38 -2.11 15.35
CA GLY A 401 -36.72 -2.42 15.81
C GLY A 401 -36.79 -2.60 17.33
N GLY A 402 -37.97 -2.35 17.87
CA GLY A 402 -38.21 -2.48 19.31
C GLY A 402 -39.65 -2.14 19.68
N SER A 403 -39.84 -1.53 20.84
CA SER A 403 -41.16 -1.16 21.37
C SER A 403 -41.28 0.34 21.69
N THR A 404 -40.26 1.15 21.37
CA THR A 404 -40.17 2.55 21.78
C THR A 404 -40.65 3.45 20.65
N GLU A 405 -41.94 3.81 20.63
CA GLU A 405 -42.52 4.65 19.57
C GLU A 405 -41.86 6.03 19.42
N ASP A 406 -41.34 6.57 20.52
CA ASP A 406 -40.64 7.85 20.60
C ASP A 406 -39.10 7.71 20.64
N ASP A 407 -38.56 6.63 20.07
CA ASP A 407 -37.11 6.44 19.92
C ASP A 407 -36.45 7.64 19.22
N ASN A 408 -35.28 8.03 19.71
CA ASN A 408 -34.53 9.18 19.21
C ASN A 408 -33.11 8.76 18.84
N SER A 409 -32.87 8.59 17.55
CA SER A 409 -31.54 8.27 17.00
C SER A 409 -30.71 9.51 16.63
N GLY A 410 -31.22 10.72 16.93
CA GLY A 410 -30.51 11.99 16.78
C GLY A 410 -31.07 12.92 15.69
N VAL A 411 -30.20 13.68 15.04
CA VAL A 411 -30.55 14.79 14.12
C VAL A 411 -29.75 14.69 12.82
N LEU A 412 -30.46 14.73 11.69
CA LEU A 412 -29.88 15.02 10.37
C LEU A 412 -30.52 16.30 9.82
N SER A 413 -29.72 17.36 9.64
CA SER A 413 -30.17 18.62 9.05
C SER A 413 -29.09 19.14 8.09
N TYR A 414 -29.48 19.51 6.86
CA TYR A 414 -28.54 19.87 5.77
C TYR A 414 -27.39 18.85 5.60
N VAL A 415 -27.74 17.57 5.60
CA VAL A 415 -26.82 16.46 5.36
C VAL A 415 -26.94 16.01 3.91
N ARG A 416 -25.80 15.78 3.26
CA ARG A 416 -25.69 15.25 1.90
C ARG A 416 -24.97 13.91 1.99
N VAL A 417 -25.55 12.89 1.36
CA VAL A 417 -24.94 11.56 1.24
C VAL A 417 -24.85 11.23 -0.24
N TRP A 418 -23.63 11.10 -0.74
CA TRP A 418 -23.35 10.87 -2.15
C TRP A 418 -22.58 9.57 -2.37
N TYR A 419 -22.82 8.93 -3.51
CA TYR A 419 -22.04 7.81 -4.04
C TYR A 419 -21.98 6.52 -3.19
N GLY A 420 -22.81 6.39 -2.16
CA GLY A 420 -22.91 5.16 -1.35
C GLY A 420 -23.65 4.01 -2.04
N GLY A 421 -23.91 2.95 -1.27
CA GLY A 421 -24.68 1.76 -1.69
C GLY A 421 -23.84 0.54 -2.08
N SER A 422 -22.61 0.42 -1.56
CA SER A 422 -21.81 -0.81 -1.68
C SER A 422 -22.30 -1.87 -0.69
N VAL A 423 -21.96 -3.13 -0.95
CA VAL A 423 -22.21 -4.25 -0.03
C VAL A 423 -21.39 -4.05 1.25
N ILE A 424 -22.00 -4.29 2.41
CA ILE A 424 -21.37 -4.14 3.74
C ILE A 424 -21.24 -5.47 4.53
N GLY A 425 -21.71 -6.58 3.95
CA GLY A 425 -21.51 -7.94 4.43
C GLY A 425 -22.28 -8.94 3.59
#